data_AF-A0A8T4A8R9-F1
#
_entry.id   AF-A0A8T4A8R9-F1
#
_cell.length_a   1.000
_cell.length_b   1.000
_cell.length_c   1.000
_cell.angle_alpha   90.00
_cell.angle_beta   90.00
_cell.angle_gamma   90.00
#
_symmetry.space_group_name_H-M   'P 1'
#
loop_
_entity.id
_entity.type
_entity.pdbx_description
1 polymer ?
#
loop_
_entity_poly.entity_id
_entity_poly.type
_entity_poly.pdbx_seq_one_letter_code
_entity_poly.pdbx_strand_id
1 'polypeptide(L)'
;MPSLLERNVLQSIAQVYSSNSGSVFAQSPGADISHSIGAVAHNSDAYTDIGMPEKRKYVLNLDARVIETIPHYVGSFREHASAPKTYRRSHDGQYLKAQQQYHMMIADKYQNIITAGLLREDRPLTQFIEDAREVETFVKETFEKVTGKTFPDDIVIWVCSEENLMKAHVSHGGVWNPGIQGFAINKKTGARRIFVRKNNLDALLLVIGHEIGHVFTEQLPDPLDEEAKAFAFEIAWVKAIVEHNVAGLKASFNVNFTPAANGLHNIAFSFVQKLVKTGKESLELYWDLVRGALAVEQAQAA
;
A
#
# COMPACT_ATOMS: atom_id res chain seq x y z
N MET A 1 -10.04 32.88 -34.25
CA MET A 1 -8.62 33.15 -34.53
C MET A 1 -7.90 33.14 -33.18
N PRO A 2 -7.14 32.09 -32.82
CA PRO A 2 -6.47 32.04 -31.53
C PRO A 2 -5.33 33.06 -31.47
N SER A 3 -5.09 33.56 -30.27
CA SER A 3 -4.23 34.71 -29.98
C SER A 3 -2.74 34.36 -30.13
N LEU A 4 -1.90 35.39 -30.29
CA LEU A 4 -0.43 35.27 -30.42
C LEU A 4 0.25 34.57 -29.23
N LEU A 5 -0.42 34.47 -28.08
CA LEU A 5 0.08 33.74 -26.90
C LEU A 5 -0.12 32.22 -27.03
N GLU A 6 -1.15 31.78 -27.78
CA GLU A 6 -1.47 30.35 -27.97
C GLU A 6 -0.62 29.68 -29.06
N ARG A 7 0.05 30.47 -29.92
CA ARG A 7 0.98 29.94 -30.94
C ARG A 7 2.36 29.60 -30.38
N ASN A 8 2.78 30.24 -29.29
CA ASN A 8 4.10 30.04 -28.70
C ASN A 8 4.20 28.81 -27.78
N VAL A 9 3.07 28.26 -27.31
CA VAL A 9 3.03 27.05 -26.48
C VAL A 9 3.06 25.77 -27.34
N LEU A 10 2.65 25.84 -28.61
CA LEU A 10 2.64 24.68 -29.52
C LEU A 10 3.97 24.48 -30.27
N GLN A 11 4.89 25.44 -30.26
CA GLN A 11 6.23 25.29 -30.85
C GLN A 11 7.28 24.69 -29.90
N SER A 12 7.07 24.72 -28.58
CA SER A 12 8.01 24.15 -27.60
C SER A 12 7.81 22.66 -27.31
N ILE A 13 6.68 22.08 -27.73
CA ILE A 13 6.37 20.64 -27.51
C ILE A 13 6.86 19.76 -28.67
N ALA A 14 7.17 20.34 -29.85
CA ALA A 14 7.65 19.59 -31.02
C ALA A 14 9.17 19.36 -31.05
N GLN A 15 9.95 19.96 -30.14
CA GLN A 15 11.42 19.93 -30.18
C GLN A 15 12.08 18.93 -29.22
N VAL A 16 11.31 18.19 -28.42
CA VAL A 16 11.85 17.20 -27.46
C VAL A 16 11.74 15.75 -27.96
N TYR A 17 11.12 15.50 -29.13
CA TYR A 17 10.93 14.15 -29.67
C TYR A 17 11.62 13.86 -31.03
N SER A 18 12.63 14.64 -31.43
CA SER A 18 13.42 14.33 -32.63
C SER A 18 14.93 14.51 -32.46
N SER A 19 15.57 13.69 -31.63
CA SER A 19 17.03 13.54 -31.67
C SER A 19 17.49 12.30 -30.91
N ASN A 20 17.26 11.12 -31.48
CA ASN A 20 18.18 10.00 -31.33
C ASN A 20 17.93 8.90 -32.38
N SER A 21 18.37 9.17 -33.60
CA SER A 21 18.67 8.13 -34.59
C SER A 21 19.59 8.73 -35.65
N GLY A 22 20.90 8.55 -35.45
CA GLY A 22 21.93 9.03 -36.36
C GLY A 22 23.15 8.14 -36.30
N SER A 23 23.07 6.95 -36.91
CA SER A 23 24.22 6.15 -37.29
C SER A 23 24.57 6.44 -38.75
N VAL A 24 25.79 6.91 -39.02
CA VAL A 24 26.39 6.87 -40.37
C VAL A 24 27.83 6.35 -40.30
N PHE A 25 27.98 5.23 -41.01
CA PHE A 25 29.12 4.51 -41.58
C PHE A 25 30.48 5.17 -41.76
N ALA A 26 31.53 4.35 -41.58
CA ALA A 26 32.69 4.26 -42.46
C ALA A 26 33.20 2.78 -42.59
N GLN A 27 33.04 2.24 -43.81
CA GLN A 27 33.78 1.21 -44.61
C GLN A 27 34.91 0.39 -43.93
N SER A 28 34.90 -0.96 -43.90
CA SER A 28 35.17 -2.03 -44.93
C SER A 28 36.51 -2.75 -44.62
N PRO A 29 36.88 -3.93 -45.18
CA PRO A 29 36.13 -5.00 -45.87
C PRO A 29 36.48 -6.44 -45.39
N GLY A 30 35.73 -7.47 -45.84
CA GLY A 30 36.32 -8.80 -46.07
C GLY A 30 35.43 -10.03 -45.86
N ALA A 31 35.41 -10.87 -46.90
CA ALA A 31 35.08 -12.31 -46.94
C ALA A 31 33.64 -12.73 -47.31
N ASP A 32 33.51 -13.06 -48.60
CA ASP A 32 32.68 -14.13 -49.19
C ASP A 32 32.56 -15.38 -48.31
N ILE A 33 31.34 -15.95 -48.19
CA ILE A 33 31.08 -17.39 -48.35
C ILE A 33 29.66 -17.60 -48.93
N SER A 34 29.61 -18.57 -49.85
CA SER A 34 28.60 -19.02 -50.80
C SER A 34 27.31 -19.67 -50.28
N HIS A 35 26.31 -19.65 -51.18
CA HIS A 35 25.14 -20.54 -51.35
C HIS A 35 25.09 -21.89 -50.60
N SER A 36 23.91 -22.23 -50.06
CA SER A 36 23.21 -23.46 -50.49
C SER A 36 21.70 -23.40 -50.20
N ILE A 37 20.94 -23.84 -51.21
CA ILE A 37 19.51 -24.09 -51.22
C ILE A 37 19.32 -25.56 -50.85
N GLY A 38 18.37 -25.88 -49.98
CA GLY A 38 17.98 -27.25 -49.67
C GLY A 38 16.66 -27.27 -48.89
N ALA A 39 15.64 -27.86 -49.50
CA ALA A 39 14.25 -27.79 -49.06
C ALA A 39 13.73 -29.15 -48.52
N VAL A 40 12.57 -29.04 -47.85
CA VAL A 40 11.50 -30.04 -47.63
C VAL A 40 11.73 -31.16 -46.60
N ALA A 41 10.94 -31.10 -45.53
CA ALA A 41 10.15 -32.24 -45.05
C ALA A 41 8.82 -31.76 -44.44
N HIS A 42 7.73 -32.30 -44.96
CA HIS A 42 6.33 -32.08 -44.60
C HIS A 42 5.87 -33.00 -43.46
N ASN A 43 4.99 -32.47 -42.59
CA ASN A 43 3.73 -33.09 -42.12
C ASN A 43 2.99 -31.99 -41.31
N SER A 44 1.97 -31.31 -41.85
CA SER A 44 0.53 -31.67 -41.81
C SER A 44 0.11 -32.13 -40.41
N ASP A 45 -0.72 -31.39 -39.67
CA ASP A 45 -2.09 -31.07 -40.05
C ASP A 45 -2.53 -29.61 -39.83
N ALA A 46 -3.48 -29.24 -40.69
CA ALA A 46 -4.06 -27.91 -40.87
C ALA A 46 -5.36 -27.73 -40.07
N TYR A 47 -5.62 -26.49 -39.64
CA TYR A 47 -6.73 -25.73 -40.20
C TYR A 47 -6.49 -24.24 -40.04
N THR A 48 -6.46 -23.56 -41.19
CA THR A 48 -6.40 -22.12 -41.38
C THR A 48 -7.81 -21.54 -41.35
N ASP A 49 -7.98 -20.35 -40.80
CA ASP A 49 -8.68 -19.31 -41.56
C ASP A 49 -8.09 -17.91 -41.26
N ILE A 50 -7.95 -17.12 -42.32
CA ILE A 50 -7.20 -15.88 -42.40
C ILE A 50 -8.19 -14.74 -42.59
N GLY A 51 -8.09 -13.69 -41.78
CA GLY A 51 -8.83 -12.45 -41.99
C GLY A 51 -8.50 -11.39 -40.95
N MET A 52 -7.50 -10.55 -41.23
CA MET A 52 -7.14 -9.38 -40.42
C MET A 52 -8.21 -8.25 -40.51
N PRO A 53 -7.97 -7.04 -39.96
CA PRO A 53 -8.21 -6.65 -38.57
C PRO A 53 -9.18 -5.44 -38.51
N GLU A 54 -9.94 -5.24 -37.42
CA GLU A 54 -10.37 -3.91 -36.93
C GLU A 54 -11.41 -4.03 -35.82
N LYS A 55 -11.05 -3.54 -34.63
CA LYS A 55 -11.82 -2.58 -33.80
C LYS A 55 -11.20 -2.54 -32.40
N ARG A 56 -10.25 -1.61 -32.24
CA ARG A 56 -9.85 -1.12 -30.91
C ARG A 56 -11.07 -0.45 -30.28
N LYS A 57 -11.62 -1.01 -29.20
CA LYS A 57 -12.49 -0.25 -28.31
C LYS A 57 -11.62 0.51 -27.32
N TYR A 58 -11.39 1.77 -27.62
CA TYR A 58 -11.05 2.77 -26.62
C TYR A 58 -12.33 3.05 -25.82
N VAL A 59 -12.30 2.84 -24.51
CA VAL A 59 -13.28 3.46 -23.60
C VAL A 59 -12.55 4.66 -23.00
N LEU A 60 -12.87 5.85 -23.52
CA LEU A 60 -12.41 7.13 -23.02
C LEU A 60 -13.58 7.85 -22.35
N ASN A 61 -13.28 8.34 -21.14
CA ASN A 61 -13.86 9.45 -20.40
C ASN A 61 -15.33 9.41 -19.95
N LEU A 62 -15.52 9.81 -18.70
CA LEU A 62 -16.29 11.02 -18.40
C LEU A 62 -15.67 11.75 -17.19
N ASP A 63 -15.19 12.96 -17.47
CA ASP A 63 -14.73 13.98 -16.53
C ASP A 63 -15.93 14.44 -15.68
N ALA A 64 -15.72 14.48 -14.37
CA ALA A 64 -16.71 14.83 -13.37
C ALA A 64 -16.82 16.36 -13.25
N ARG A 65 -17.57 17.01 -14.15
CA ARG A 65 -18.04 18.39 -13.96
C ARG A 65 -19.47 18.53 -14.46
N VAL A 66 -20.25 19.32 -13.72
CA VAL A 66 -21.68 19.65 -13.87
C VAL A 66 -22.64 18.69 -13.13
N ILE A 67 -22.79 18.92 -11.82
CA ILE A 67 -24.05 18.66 -11.11
C ILE A 67 -24.79 20.00 -11.07
N GLU A 68 -25.69 20.21 -12.04
CA GLU A 68 -26.82 21.13 -11.86
C GLU A 68 -28.10 20.29 -11.83
N THR A 69 -28.89 20.57 -10.82
CA THR A 69 -30.21 20.04 -10.45
C THR A 69 -31.22 20.00 -11.59
N ILE A 70 -32.13 19.00 -11.57
CA ILE A 70 -33.61 19.17 -11.66
C ILE A 70 -34.31 17.80 -11.36
N PRO A 71 -35.52 17.80 -10.74
CA PRO A 71 -36.11 16.67 -10.04
C PRO A 71 -37.21 15.91 -10.81
N HIS A 72 -37.66 14.80 -10.21
CA HIS A 72 -38.83 13.97 -10.53
C HIS A 72 -38.66 12.90 -11.62
N TYR A 73 -38.47 11.66 -11.18
CA TYR A 73 -38.96 10.49 -11.91
C TYR A 73 -39.63 9.52 -10.94
N VAL A 74 -40.94 9.35 -11.11
CA VAL A 74 -41.79 8.36 -10.43
C VAL A 74 -42.05 7.26 -11.45
N GLY A 75 -41.56 6.05 -11.17
CA GLY A 75 -41.76 4.87 -12.02
C GLY A 75 -42.00 3.64 -11.16
N SER A 76 -43.20 3.08 -11.28
CA SER A 76 -43.76 1.97 -10.51
C SER A 76 -43.02 0.65 -10.69
N PHE A 77 -42.77 -0.05 -9.56
CA PHE A 77 -42.37 -1.45 -9.51
C PHE A 77 -43.50 -2.37 -10.00
N ARG A 78 -43.20 -3.26 -10.96
CA ARG A 78 -43.96 -4.50 -11.18
C ARG A 78 -43.04 -5.68 -10.92
N GLU A 79 -43.45 -6.50 -9.95
CA GLU A 79 -42.90 -7.82 -9.68
C GLU A 79 -43.19 -8.77 -10.84
N HIS A 80 -42.17 -9.46 -11.33
CA HIS A 80 -42.32 -10.80 -11.87
C HIS A 80 -41.10 -11.63 -11.51
N ALA A 81 -41.38 -12.68 -10.72
CA ALA A 81 -40.43 -13.68 -10.27
C ALA A 81 -40.05 -14.64 -11.40
N SER A 82 -38.77 -14.97 -11.49
CA SER A 82 -38.30 -16.29 -11.89
C SER A 82 -36.83 -16.43 -11.50
N ALA A 83 -36.59 -17.17 -10.41
CA ALA A 83 -35.26 -17.55 -9.94
C ALA A 83 -34.61 -18.56 -10.89
N PRO A 84 -33.27 -18.52 -11.02
CA PRO A 84 -32.51 -19.75 -11.16
C PRO A 84 -31.38 -19.87 -10.12
N LYS A 85 -31.43 -21.00 -9.41
CA LYS A 85 -30.33 -21.89 -9.01
C LYS A 85 -29.08 -21.24 -8.40
N THR A 86 -29.05 -21.28 -7.07
CA THR A 86 -27.91 -21.49 -6.17
C THR A 86 -26.53 -21.48 -6.84
N TYR A 87 -25.89 -20.32 -6.84
CA TYR A 87 -24.45 -20.21 -7.01
C TYR A 87 -23.78 -20.48 -5.65
N ARG A 88 -22.84 -21.44 -5.64
CA ARG A 88 -21.97 -21.75 -4.49
C ARG A 88 -21.35 -20.46 -3.96
N ARG A 89 -21.71 -20.07 -2.73
CA ARG A 89 -20.93 -19.13 -1.91
C ARG A 89 -19.70 -19.89 -1.39
N SER A 90 -18.65 -19.97 -2.20
CA SER A 90 -17.33 -20.41 -1.75
C SER A 90 -16.64 -19.25 -1.03
N HIS A 91 -16.33 -19.46 0.26
CA HIS A 91 -15.27 -18.87 1.11
C HIS A 91 -14.98 -17.34 1.11
N ASP A 92 -15.19 -16.59 0.04
CA ASP A 92 -14.88 -15.16 -0.07
C ASP A 92 -15.84 -14.28 0.76
N GLY A 93 -17.07 -14.76 0.97
CA GLY A 93 -18.09 -14.04 1.73
C GLY A 93 -17.86 -13.99 3.24
N GLN A 94 -17.03 -14.89 3.80
CA GLN A 94 -16.64 -14.82 5.22
C GLN A 94 -15.48 -13.85 5.43
N TYR A 95 -14.55 -13.76 4.48
CA TYR A 95 -13.44 -12.80 4.53
C TYR A 95 -13.92 -11.35 4.42
N LEU A 96 -14.82 -11.07 3.48
CA LEU A 96 -15.44 -9.75 3.35
C LEU A 96 -16.25 -9.36 4.59
N LYS A 97 -16.91 -10.32 5.25
CA LYS A 97 -17.63 -10.05 6.51
C LYS A 97 -16.69 -9.81 7.68
N ALA A 98 -15.56 -10.52 7.77
CA ALA A 98 -14.54 -10.27 8.78
C ALA A 98 -13.88 -8.91 8.59
N GLN A 99 -13.54 -8.52 7.35
CA GLN A 99 -13.07 -7.17 7.05
C GLN A 99 -14.11 -6.10 7.36
N GLN A 100 -15.39 -6.35 7.06
CA GLN A 100 -16.47 -5.39 7.31
C GLN A 100 -16.80 -5.30 8.81
N GLN A 101 -16.71 -6.41 9.56
CA GLN A 101 -16.83 -6.41 11.03
C GLN A 101 -15.63 -5.75 11.71
N TYR A 102 -14.41 -5.96 11.20
CA TYR A 102 -13.19 -5.26 11.62
C TYR A 102 -13.36 -3.75 11.44
N HIS A 103 -13.77 -3.29 10.25
CA HIS A 103 -13.99 -1.88 9.98
C HIS A 103 -15.16 -1.31 10.81
N MET A 104 -16.26 -2.04 11.02
CA MET A 104 -17.37 -1.57 11.86
C MET A 104 -17.06 -1.54 13.37
N MET A 105 -16.22 -2.46 13.88
CA MET A 105 -15.79 -2.44 15.29
C MET A 105 -14.74 -1.34 15.56
N ILE A 106 -13.92 -1.00 14.57
CA ILE A 106 -12.87 0.01 14.70
C ILE A 106 -13.36 1.43 14.38
N ALA A 107 -14.38 1.56 13.52
CA ALA A 107 -14.96 2.81 13.04
C ALA A 107 -15.41 3.81 14.12
N ASP A 108 -15.94 3.33 15.24
CA ASP A 108 -16.72 4.20 16.13
C ASP A 108 -15.91 4.73 17.33
N LYS A 109 -14.70 4.21 17.62
CA LYS A 109 -13.93 4.61 18.81
C LYS A 109 -12.39 4.57 18.75
N TYR A 110 -11.72 4.02 17.73
CA TYR A 110 -10.37 3.47 17.98
C TYR A 110 -9.24 3.78 16.98
N GLN A 111 -9.41 4.60 15.94
CA GLN A 111 -8.34 4.84 14.94
C GLN A 111 -7.45 6.08 15.16
N ASN A 112 -7.13 6.40 16.41
CA ASN A 112 -5.95 7.23 16.65
C ASN A 112 -4.77 6.26 16.76
N ILE A 113 -3.90 6.19 15.74
CA ILE A 113 -2.57 5.63 15.96
C ILE A 113 -1.89 6.62 16.92
N ILE A 114 -1.83 6.29 18.21
CA ILE A 114 -1.18 7.14 19.20
C ILE A 114 0.33 6.91 19.09
N THR A 115 0.90 7.44 18.00
CA THR A 115 2.33 7.61 17.79
C THR A 115 2.98 8.59 18.78
N ALA A 116 2.17 9.31 19.56
CA ALA A 116 2.64 10.38 20.47
C ALA A 116 3.63 9.89 21.54
N GLY A 117 3.57 8.63 21.96
CA GLY A 117 4.49 8.11 22.98
C GLY A 117 5.90 7.81 22.44
N LEU A 118 6.01 7.42 21.16
CA LEU A 118 7.27 6.99 20.54
C LEU A 118 8.15 8.14 20.08
N LEU A 119 7.57 9.29 19.80
CA LEU A 119 8.30 10.49 19.42
C LEU A 119 8.63 11.30 20.67
N ARG A 120 9.86 11.80 20.77
CA ARG A 120 10.23 12.71 21.86
C ARG A 120 9.54 14.06 21.68
N GLU A 121 9.17 14.70 22.78
CA GLU A 121 8.59 16.06 22.76
C GLU A 121 9.63 17.11 22.35
N ASP A 122 10.90 16.90 22.73
CA ASP A 122 12.03 17.79 22.48
C ASP A 122 12.80 17.45 21.18
N ARG A 123 12.20 16.65 20.29
CA ARG A 123 12.89 16.17 19.09
C ARG A 123 13.21 17.30 18.09
N PRO A 124 14.32 17.19 17.35
CA PRO A 124 14.62 18.10 16.24
C PRO A 124 13.49 18.11 15.20
N LEU A 125 13.25 19.27 14.58
CA LEU A 125 12.35 19.36 13.44
C LEU A 125 12.96 18.60 12.25
N THR A 126 12.18 17.70 11.65
CA THR A 126 12.60 16.95 10.46
C THR A 126 11.91 17.46 9.20
N GLN A 127 12.41 17.06 8.03
CA GLN A 127 11.79 17.38 6.74
C GLN A 127 10.32 16.95 6.70
N PHE A 128 9.46 17.81 6.13
CA PHE A 128 8.09 17.45 5.79
C PHE A 128 8.07 16.69 4.47
N ILE A 129 7.42 15.53 4.44
CA ILE A 129 7.43 14.61 3.31
C ILE A 129 6.12 14.71 2.52
N GLU A 130 6.23 14.86 1.21
CA GLU A 130 5.08 14.98 0.32
C GLU A 130 4.87 13.76 -0.57
N ASP A 131 5.94 13.03 -0.88
CA ASP A 131 5.96 11.94 -1.86
C ASP A 131 6.65 10.68 -1.31
N ALA A 132 6.15 9.51 -1.68
CA ALA A 132 6.70 8.23 -1.21
C ALA A 132 8.16 7.99 -1.64
N ARG A 133 8.59 8.56 -2.77
CA ARG A 133 9.98 8.45 -3.26
C ARG A 133 10.98 9.11 -2.32
N GLU A 134 10.56 10.09 -1.53
CA GLU A 134 11.42 10.79 -0.57
C GLU A 134 11.78 9.91 0.65
N VAL A 135 11.00 8.86 0.92
CA VAL A 135 11.21 7.96 2.07
C VAL A 135 11.60 6.54 1.67
N GLU A 136 11.57 6.22 0.38
CA GLU A 136 11.80 4.86 -0.12
C GLU A 136 13.12 4.27 0.38
N THR A 137 14.22 5.02 0.28
CA THR A 137 15.54 4.55 0.74
C THR A 137 15.55 4.25 2.23
N PHE A 138 14.96 5.12 3.07
CA PHE A 138 14.92 4.95 4.52
C PHE A 138 14.04 3.77 4.94
N VAL A 139 12.93 3.55 4.23
CA VAL A 139 12.06 2.39 4.44
C VAL A 139 12.81 1.10 4.13
N LYS A 140 13.48 1.03 2.97
CA LYS A 140 14.24 -0.16 2.55
C LYS A 140 15.40 -0.45 3.50
N GLU A 141 16.17 0.58 3.86
CA GLU A 141 17.27 0.48 4.82
C GLU A 141 16.77 -0.01 6.18
N THR A 142 15.74 0.63 6.75
CA THR A 142 15.21 0.24 8.06
C THR A 142 14.68 -1.19 8.03
N PHE A 143 13.95 -1.57 6.99
CA PHE A 143 13.44 -2.92 6.84
C PHE A 143 14.56 -3.98 6.81
N GLU A 144 15.64 -3.70 6.07
CA GLU A 144 16.81 -4.57 6.02
C GLU A 144 17.49 -4.67 7.39
N LYS A 145 17.64 -3.57 8.11
CA LYS A 145 18.19 -3.56 9.47
C LYS A 145 17.34 -4.36 10.46
N VAL A 146 16.02 -4.27 10.36
CA VAL A 146 15.10 -5.03 11.22
C VAL A 146 15.14 -6.52 10.87
N THR A 147 15.01 -6.86 9.59
CA THR A 147 14.67 -8.24 9.18
C THR A 147 15.84 -9.05 8.64
N GLY A 148 16.95 -8.39 8.28
CA GLY A 148 18.04 -8.98 7.50
C GLY A 148 17.65 -9.37 6.07
N LYS A 149 16.51 -8.86 5.56
CA LYS A 149 15.97 -9.18 4.23
C LYS A 149 15.76 -7.92 3.40
N THR A 150 15.73 -8.09 2.08
CA THR A 150 15.35 -7.03 1.15
C THR A 150 13.86 -6.69 1.28
N PHE A 151 13.51 -5.42 1.14
CA PHE A 151 12.11 -4.97 1.16
C PHE A 151 11.32 -5.65 0.02
N PRO A 152 10.12 -6.20 0.28
CA PRO A 152 9.32 -6.87 -0.75
C PRO A 152 8.82 -5.92 -1.85
N ASP A 153 8.98 -6.31 -3.11
CA ASP A 153 8.55 -5.51 -4.27
C ASP A 153 7.03 -5.39 -4.43
N ASP A 154 6.26 -6.26 -3.76
CA ASP A 154 4.80 -6.28 -3.82
C ASP A 154 4.12 -5.42 -2.74
N ILE A 155 4.89 -4.70 -1.90
CA ILE A 155 4.38 -3.70 -0.96
C ILE A 155 4.53 -2.31 -1.57
N VAL A 156 3.42 -1.61 -1.77
CA VAL A 156 3.39 -0.26 -2.35
C VAL A 156 2.95 0.75 -1.30
N ILE A 157 3.78 1.78 -1.06
CA ILE A 157 3.51 2.87 -0.11
C ILE A 157 3.03 4.12 -0.85
N TRP A 158 1.95 4.72 -0.36
CA TRP A 158 1.40 5.99 -0.83
C TRP A 158 1.46 7.03 0.28
N VAL A 159 2.11 8.16 0.01
CA VAL A 159 2.06 9.35 0.86
C VAL A 159 0.94 10.26 0.34
N CYS A 160 -0.06 10.52 1.16
CA CYS A 160 -1.32 11.14 0.78
C CYS A 160 -1.57 12.45 1.53
N SER A 161 -2.20 13.42 0.86
CA SER A 161 -2.92 14.47 1.58
C SER A 161 -4.04 13.85 2.43
N GLU A 162 -4.49 14.55 3.46
CA GLU A 162 -5.61 14.09 4.30
C GLU A 162 -6.86 13.75 3.48
N GLU A 163 -7.21 14.60 2.51
CA GLU A 163 -8.35 14.37 1.62
C GLU A 163 -8.19 13.08 0.81
N ASN A 164 -7.00 12.82 0.26
CA ASN A 164 -6.74 11.62 -0.51
C ASN A 164 -6.71 10.37 0.39
N LEU A 165 -6.17 10.49 1.60
CA LEU A 165 -6.19 9.40 2.59
C LEU A 165 -7.63 9.06 3.00
N MET A 166 -8.46 10.08 3.24
CA MET A 166 -9.90 9.92 3.52
C MET A 166 -10.62 9.19 2.38
N LYS A 167 -10.46 9.68 1.14
CA LYS A 167 -11.07 9.05 -0.05
C LYS A 167 -10.62 7.60 -0.18
N ALA A 168 -9.32 7.33 -0.01
CA ALA A 168 -8.77 5.99 -0.07
C ALA A 168 -9.37 5.09 1.02
N HIS A 169 -9.40 5.54 2.28
CA HIS A 169 -9.94 4.78 3.41
C HIS A 169 -11.43 4.44 3.22
N VAL A 170 -12.26 5.43 2.87
CA VAL A 170 -13.70 5.24 2.64
C VAL A 170 -13.97 4.34 1.44
N SER A 171 -13.21 4.49 0.34
CA SER A 171 -13.37 3.64 -0.85
C SER A 171 -13.04 2.17 -0.61
N HIS A 172 -12.30 1.86 0.46
CA HIS A 172 -12.00 0.49 0.90
C HIS A 172 -12.88 0.02 2.07
N GLY A 173 -13.98 0.72 2.35
CA GLY A 173 -14.98 0.32 3.34
C GLY A 173 -14.70 0.78 4.77
N GLY A 174 -13.68 1.61 4.99
CA GLY A 174 -13.42 2.20 6.28
C GLY A 174 -14.29 3.41 6.61
N VAL A 175 -14.44 3.69 7.90
CA VAL A 175 -15.10 4.91 8.40
C VAL A 175 -14.01 5.91 8.75
N TRP A 176 -14.08 7.11 8.15
CA TRP A 176 -13.05 8.11 8.33
C TRP A 176 -13.08 8.76 9.72
N ASN A 177 -11.89 8.97 10.28
CA ASN A 177 -11.65 9.77 11.46
C ASN A 177 -10.39 10.65 11.22
N PRO A 178 -10.39 11.96 11.56
CA PRO A 178 -9.23 12.84 11.40
C PRO A 178 -7.94 12.37 12.09
N GLY A 179 -8.06 11.47 13.08
CA GLY A 179 -6.92 10.87 13.78
C GLY A 179 -6.19 9.77 13.01
N ILE A 180 -6.76 9.27 11.92
CA ILE A 180 -6.11 8.27 11.06
C ILE A 180 -4.87 8.88 10.43
N GLN A 181 -3.71 8.32 10.75
CA GLN A 181 -2.43 8.71 10.16
C GLN A 181 -1.99 7.78 9.02
N GLY A 182 -2.52 6.56 8.99
CA GLY A 182 -2.26 5.59 7.96
C GLY A 182 -3.22 4.41 8.05
N PHE A 183 -3.23 3.59 6.99
CA PHE A 183 -3.84 2.27 7.00
C PHE A 183 -3.22 1.38 5.93
N ALA A 184 -3.34 0.08 6.12
CA ALA A 184 -2.86 -0.93 5.20
C ALA A 184 -3.99 -1.76 4.58
N ILE A 185 -3.72 -2.28 3.39
CA ILE A 185 -4.53 -3.28 2.71
C ILE A 185 -3.66 -4.51 2.46
N ASN A 186 -3.91 -5.54 3.25
CA ASN A 186 -3.25 -6.84 3.13
C ASN A 186 -4.14 -7.82 2.35
N LYS A 187 -3.88 -7.98 1.04
CA LYS A 187 -4.61 -8.92 0.20
C LYS A 187 -3.80 -10.20 0.05
N LYS A 188 -4.47 -11.36 0.08
CA LYS A 188 -3.85 -12.65 -0.25
C LYS A 188 -3.32 -12.72 -1.69
N THR A 189 -3.90 -11.94 -2.60
CA THR A 189 -3.52 -11.89 -4.00
C THR A 189 -3.35 -10.45 -4.48
N GLY A 190 -2.28 -10.17 -5.21
CA GLY A 190 -1.95 -8.84 -5.71
C GLY A 190 -1.08 -8.03 -4.75
N ALA A 191 -0.78 -6.79 -5.12
CA ALA A 191 0.07 -5.92 -4.32
C ALA A 191 -0.59 -5.52 -2.99
N ARG A 192 0.17 -5.64 -1.91
CA ARG A 192 -0.13 -5.12 -0.57
C ARG A 192 0.10 -3.62 -0.58
N ARG A 193 -0.76 -2.85 0.07
CA ARG A 193 -0.76 -1.39 -0.05
C ARG A 193 -0.75 -0.74 1.31
N ILE A 194 0.05 0.31 1.45
CA ILE A 194 0.11 1.17 2.63
C ILE A 194 -0.24 2.57 2.18
N PHE A 195 -1.14 3.23 2.89
CA PHE A 195 -1.49 4.64 2.70
C PHE A 195 -1.17 5.39 3.98
N VAL A 196 -0.40 6.45 3.89
CA VAL A 196 0.00 7.26 5.05
C VAL A 196 -0.22 8.75 4.76
N ARG A 197 -0.58 9.52 5.78
CA ARG A 197 -0.77 10.97 5.70
C ARG A 197 0.58 11.65 5.61
N LYS A 198 0.72 12.64 4.71
CA LYS A 198 1.87 13.56 4.68
C LYS A 198 2.17 14.09 6.09
N ASN A 199 3.44 14.00 6.50
CA ASN A 199 3.89 14.44 7.81
C ASN A 199 5.40 14.71 7.80
N ASN A 200 5.94 15.15 8.93
CA ASN A 200 7.36 15.15 9.20
C ASN A 200 7.92 13.73 9.11
N LEU A 201 9.15 13.60 8.58
CA LEU A 201 9.83 12.35 8.27
C LEU A 201 9.82 11.34 9.44
N ASP A 202 10.07 11.81 10.66
CA ASP A 202 10.06 10.98 11.87
C ASP A 202 8.69 10.35 12.15
N ALA A 203 7.64 11.16 12.16
CA ALA A 203 6.27 10.72 12.37
C ALA A 203 5.77 9.84 11.21
N LEU A 204 6.19 10.15 9.98
CA LEU A 204 5.81 9.38 8.81
C LEU A 204 6.45 7.99 8.82
N LEU A 205 7.76 7.88 9.09
CA LEU A 205 8.45 6.60 9.16
C LEU A 205 7.95 5.73 10.31
N LEU A 206 7.47 6.34 11.39
CA LEU A 206 6.84 5.63 12.50
C LEU A 206 5.56 4.92 12.05
N VAL A 207 4.64 5.66 11.42
CA VAL A 207 3.39 5.11 10.90
C VAL A 207 3.68 4.05 9.84
N ILE A 208 4.61 4.31 8.91
CA ILE A 208 5.00 3.31 7.90
C ILE A 208 5.50 2.01 8.55
N GLY A 209 6.31 2.09 9.61
CA GLY A 209 6.79 0.93 10.34
C GLY A 209 5.65 0.07 10.90
N HIS A 210 4.65 0.72 11.52
CA HIS A 210 3.44 0.06 12.01
C HIS A 210 2.66 -0.63 10.88
N GLU A 211 2.39 0.09 9.78
CA GLU A 211 1.65 -0.45 8.63
C GLU A 211 2.39 -1.59 7.92
N ILE A 212 3.73 -1.56 7.87
CA ILE A 212 4.54 -2.68 7.39
C ILE A 212 4.32 -3.91 8.28
N GLY A 213 4.21 -3.73 9.60
CA GLY A 213 3.90 -4.81 10.54
C GLY A 213 2.61 -5.56 10.17
N HIS A 214 1.57 -4.86 9.71
CA HIS A 214 0.33 -5.48 9.23
C HIS A 214 0.51 -6.27 7.93
N VAL A 215 1.25 -5.71 6.97
CA VAL A 215 1.32 -6.28 5.61
C VAL A 215 2.45 -7.27 5.43
N PHE A 216 3.49 -7.27 6.27
CA PHE A 216 4.69 -8.08 6.03
C PHE A 216 4.38 -9.58 6.01
N THR A 217 3.42 -10.02 6.82
CA THR A 217 2.88 -11.40 6.84
C THR A 217 1.39 -11.40 6.54
N GLU A 218 0.75 -12.57 6.47
CA GLU A 218 -0.71 -12.64 6.34
C GLU A 218 -1.42 -11.99 7.56
N GLN A 219 -2.63 -11.48 7.32
CA GLN A 219 -3.47 -10.94 8.37
C GLN A 219 -3.90 -12.05 9.34
N LEU A 220 -3.76 -11.80 10.64
CA LEU A 220 -4.20 -12.70 11.71
C LEU A 220 -5.73 -12.64 11.85
N PRO A 221 -6.38 -13.75 12.24
CA PRO A 221 -7.83 -13.81 12.36
C PRO A 221 -8.37 -13.00 13.55
N ASP A 222 -7.59 -12.89 14.62
CA ASP A 222 -7.94 -12.08 15.78
C ASP A 222 -7.41 -10.65 15.61
N PRO A 223 -8.29 -9.62 15.68
CA PRO A 223 -7.89 -8.23 15.51
C PRO A 223 -6.89 -7.73 16.56
N LEU A 224 -6.96 -8.23 17.79
CA LEU A 224 -6.08 -7.80 18.87
C LEU A 224 -4.67 -8.37 18.69
N ASP A 225 -4.57 -9.62 18.26
CA ASP A 225 -3.30 -10.23 17.84
C ASP A 225 -2.71 -9.53 16.62
N GLU A 226 -3.53 -9.13 15.65
CA GLU A 226 -3.10 -8.39 14.46
C GLU A 226 -2.48 -7.03 14.82
N GLU A 227 -3.08 -6.29 15.73
CA GLU A 227 -2.53 -5.04 16.26
C GLU A 227 -1.26 -5.28 17.08
N ALA A 228 -1.24 -6.31 17.94
CA ALA A 228 -0.05 -6.64 18.72
C ALA A 228 1.12 -7.02 17.82
N LYS A 229 0.84 -7.70 16.70
CA LYS A 229 1.82 -8.02 15.66
C LYS A 229 2.39 -6.73 15.07
N ALA A 230 1.54 -5.78 14.67
CA ALA A 230 2.00 -4.50 14.13
C ALA A 230 2.85 -3.71 15.14
N PHE A 231 2.43 -3.61 16.40
CA PHE A 231 3.20 -2.93 17.45
C PHE A 231 4.54 -3.62 17.77
N ALA A 232 4.59 -4.95 17.75
CA ALA A 232 5.85 -5.69 17.93
C ALA A 232 6.84 -5.35 16.80
N PHE A 233 6.36 -5.25 15.57
CA PHE A 233 7.18 -4.82 14.43
C PHE A 233 7.58 -3.34 14.54
N GLU A 234 6.66 -2.45 14.90
CA GLU A 234 6.91 -1.01 15.09
C GLU A 234 8.02 -0.75 16.13
N ILE A 235 8.03 -1.48 17.24
CA ILE A 235 9.09 -1.36 18.25
C ILE A 235 10.43 -1.83 17.68
N ALA A 236 10.46 -2.95 16.95
CA ALA A 236 11.69 -3.41 16.27
C ALA A 236 12.19 -2.39 15.24
N TRP A 237 11.25 -1.78 14.50
CA TRP A 237 11.50 -0.73 13.52
C TRP A 237 12.13 0.51 14.13
N VAL A 238 11.54 1.04 15.22
CA VAL A 238 12.09 2.21 15.92
C VAL A 238 13.45 1.90 16.54
N LYS A 239 13.65 0.71 17.14
CA LYS A 239 14.96 0.26 17.64
C LYS A 239 16.01 0.33 16.53
N ALA A 240 15.72 -0.22 15.35
CA ALA A 240 16.63 -0.19 14.20
C ALA A 240 16.96 1.25 13.74
N ILE A 241 15.96 2.14 13.67
CA ILE A 241 16.20 3.55 13.34
C ILE A 241 17.16 4.21 14.35
N VAL A 242 16.95 3.97 15.65
CA VAL A 242 17.76 4.57 16.72
C VAL A 242 19.18 4.00 16.75
N GLU A 243 19.31 2.68 16.63
CA GLU A 243 20.59 1.97 16.68
C GLU A 243 21.48 2.30 15.48
N HIS A 244 20.89 2.37 14.28
CA HIS A 244 21.61 2.65 13.05
C HIS A 244 21.56 4.13 12.61
N ASN A 245 20.87 4.98 13.38
CA ASN A 245 20.66 6.39 13.07
C ASN A 245 20.11 6.62 11.65
N VAL A 246 19.13 5.80 11.23
CA VAL A 246 18.54 5.91 9.89
C VAL A 246 17.94 7.31 9.72
N ALA A 247 18.24 7.94 8.58
CA ALA A 247 17.87 9.32 8.26
C ALA A 247 18.28 10.39 9.30
N GLY A 248 19.22 10.09 10.19
CA GLY A 248 19.63 11.00 11.26
C GLY A 248 18.62 11.10 12.42
N LEU A 249 17.70 10.14 12.55
CA LEU A 249 16.54 10.24 13.46
C LEU A 249 16.77 9.64 14.85
N LYS A 250 18.00 9.28 15.22
CA LYS A 250 18.30 8.71 16.55
C LYS A 250 17.77 9.57 17.71
N ALA A 251 17.81 10.89 17.56
CA ALA A 251 17.34 11.83 18.57
C ALA A 251 15.82 12.11 18.52
N SER A 252 15.08 11.52 17.57
CA SER A 252 13.64 11.77 17.42
C SER A 252 12.76 10.81 18.22
N PHE A 253 13.27 9.63 18.56
CA PHE A 253 12.48 8.56 19.16
C PHE A 253 12.80 8.31 20.63
N ASN A 254 11.78 7.89 21.39
CA ASN A 254 11.90 7.37 22.74
C ASN A 254 11.65 5.85 22.72
N VAL A 255 12.73 5.06 22.82
CA VAL A 255 12.65 3.59 22.90
C VAL A 255 12.06 3.10 24.23
N ASN A 256 12.01 3.96 25.26
CA ASN A 256 11.49 3.67 26.60
C ASN A 256 10.21 4.46 26.88
N PHE A 257 9.22 4.33 26.00
CA PHE A 257 7.97 5.07 26.13
C PHE A 257 6.91 4.33 26.95
N THR A 258 5.85 5.04 27.31
CA THR A 258 4.64 4.48 27.94
C THR A 258 3.44 4.83 27.08
N PRO A 259 2.44 3.94 26.94
CA PRO A 259 1.28 4.23 26.11
C PRO A 259 0.41 5.33 26.69
N ALA A 260 -0.28 6.05 25.82
CA ALA A 260 -1.45 6.84 26.20
C ALA A 260 -2.67 5.94 26.46
N ALA A 261 -3.69 6.43 27.15
CA ALA A 261 -4.81 5.64 27.66
C ALA A 261 -6.09 5.68 26.81
N ASN A 262 -6.30 4.80 25.82
CA ASN A 262 -7.62 4.33 25.32
C ASN A 262 -7.59 3.17 24.25
N GLY A 263 -8.35 2.08 24.46
CA GLY A 263 -8.87 1.22 23.37
C GLY A 263 -8.19 -0.11 23.02
N LEU A 264 -8.46 -0.65 21.82
CA LEU A 264 -7.89 -1.92 21.32
C LEU A 264 -6.37 -1.83 21.17
N HIS A 265 -5.89 -0.76 20.52
CA HIS A 265 -4.47 -0.47 20.35
C HIS A 265 -3.75 -0.50 21.70
N ASN A 266 -4.37 0.02 22.76
CA ASN A 266 -3.79 -0.01 24.09
C ASN A 266 -3.55 -1.40 24.65
N ILE A 267 -4.51 -2.31 24.45
CA ILE A 267 -4.40 -3.67 24.98
C ILE A 267 -3.27 -4.39 24.23
N ALA A 268 -3.30 -4.33 22.90
CA ALA A 268 -2.26 -4.91 22.04
C ALA A 268 -0.87 -4.35 22.37
N PHE A 269 -0.78 -3.02 22.43
CA PHE A 269 0.45 -2.32 22.69
C PHE A 269 0.99 -2.58 24.11
N SER A 270 0.12 -2.56 25.13
CA SER A 270 0.51 -2.84 26.52
C SER A 270 0.98 -4.29 26.67
N PHE A 271 0.36 -5.22 25.96
CA PHE A 271 0.80 -6.61 25.89
C PHE A 271 2.23 -6.71 25.35
N VAL A 272 2.50 -6.10 24.19
CA VAL A 272 3.85 -6.11 23.59
C VAL A 272 4.86 -5.45 24.52
N GLN A 273 4.55 -4.27 25.07
CA GLN A 273 5.45 -3.59 26.00
C GLN A 273 5.79 -4.41 27.23
N LYS A 274 4.81 -5.10 27.82
CA LYS A 274 5.03 -5.93 29.01
C LYS A 274 6.07 -7.00 28.70
N LEU A 275 5.96 -7.67 27.56
CA LEU A 275 6.89 -8.71 27.14
C LEU A 275 8.28 -8.15 26.79
N VAL A 276 8.34 -7.01 26.11
CA VAL A 276 9.61 -6.32 25.84
C VAL A 276 10.31 -5.91 27.15
N LYS A 277 9.56 -5.40 28.14
CA LYS A 277 10.10 -5.05 29.47
C LYS A 277 10.62 -6.26 30.25
N THR A 278 10.15 -7.47 29.95
CA THR A 278 10.70 -8.71 30.51
C THR A 278 11.96 -9.21 29.78
N GLY A 279 12.46 -8.44 28.79
CA GLY A 279 13.69 -8.73 28.06
C GLY A 279 13.49 -9.51 26.76
N LYS A 280 12.25 -9.70 26.30
CA LYS A 280 11.98 -10.38 25.04
C LYS A 280 12.19 -9.45 23.86
N GLU A 281 12.81 -9.93 22.79
CA GLU A 281 13.03 -9.11 21.60
C GLU A 281 11.75 -8.90 20.79
N SER A 282 11.55 -7.67 20.30
CA SER A 282 10.29 -7.26 19.68
C SER A 282 10.04 -7.94 18.33
N LEU A 283 11.09 -8.24 17.56
CA LEU A 283 10.95 -9.01 16.33
C LEU A 283 10.66 -10.50 16.60
N GLU A 284 11.16 -11.05 17.71
CA GLU A 284 10.80 -12.43 18.12
C GLU A 284 9.32 -12.49 18.49
N LEU A 285 8.82 -11.50 19.23
CA LEU A 285 7.39 -11.36 19.54
C LEU A 285 6.52 -11.31 18.28
N TYR A 286 6.94 -10.54 17.27
CA TYR A 286 6.27 -10.49 15.99
C TYR A 286 6.12 -11.89 15.37
N TRP A 287 7.22 -12.65 15.32
CA TRP A 287 7.19 -14.00 14.75
C TRP A 287 6.40 -15.01 15.57
N ASP A 288 6.42 -14.88 16.89
CA ASP A 288 5.64 -15.75 17.77
C ASP A 288 4.13 -15.53 17.63
N LEU A 289 3.69 -14.27 17.46
CA LEU A 289 2.30 -13.94 17.11
C LEU A 289 1.92 -14.49 15.74
N VAL A 290 2.77 -14.29 14.72
CA VAL A 290 2.55 -14.82 13.36
C VAL A 290 2.39 -16.34 13.33
N ARG A 291 3.14 -17.06 14.18
CA ARG A 291 3.07 -18.53 14.28
C ARG A 291 1.97 -19.04 15.21
N GLY A 292 1.26 -18.15 15.90
CA GLY A 292 0.28 -18.52 16.94
C GLY A 292 0.91 -19.15 18.19
N ALA A 293 2.20 -18.93 18.42
CA ALA A 293 2.90 -19.35 19.65
C ALA A 293 2.62 -18.40 20.83
N LEU A 294 2.16 -17.18 20.51
CA LEU A 294 1.60 -16.21 21.44
C LEU A 294 0.24 -15.75 20.92
N ALA A 295 -0.64 -15.41 21.86
CA ALA A 295 -1.88 -14.70 21.62
C ALA A 295 -2.07 -13.69 22.74
N VAL A 296 -2.70 -12.56 22.43
CA VAL A 296 -3.12 -11.59 23.42
C VAL A 296 -4.32 -12.18 24.15
N GLU A 297 -4.07 -12.80 25.30
CA GLU A 297 -5.16 -13.13 26.20
C GLU A 297 -5.87 -11.83 26.57
N GLN A 298 -7.17 -11.76 26.30
CA GLN A 298 -7.98 -10.72 26.89
C GLN A 298 -7.80 -10.87 28.39
N ALA A 299 -7.17 -9.87 29.03
CA ALA A 299 -7.21 -9.74 30.46
C ALA A 299 -8.70 -9.63 30.83
N GLN A 300 -9.33 -10.76 31.11
CA GLN A 300 -10.65 -10.81 31.71
C GLN A 300 -10.51 -9.97 32.97
N ALA A 301 -11.30 -8.90 33.03
CA ALA A 301 -11.30 -7.95 34.11
C ALA A 301 -11.22 -8.67 35.46
N ALA A 302 -10.08 -8.52 36.13
CA ALA A 302 -9.93 -8.73 37.56
C ALA A 302 -10.23 -7.41 38.27
#